data_AF-A0A929DRJ3-F1
#
_entry.id   AF-A0A929DRJ3-F1
#
_cell.length_a   1.000
_cell.length_b   1.000
_cell.length_c   1.000
_cell.angle_alpha   90.00
_cell.angle_beta   90.00
_cell.angle_gamma   90.00
#
_symmetry.space_group_name_H-M   'P 1'
#
loop_
_entity.id
_entity.type
_entity.pdbx_description
1 polymer ?
#
loop_
_entity_poly.entity_id
_entity_poly.type
_entity_poly.pdbx_seq_one_letter_code
_entity_poly.pdbx_strand_id
1 'polypeptide(L)'
;MEISLIALIGIAILVTLLIVGVPVPFSFAGAMVFIMGAANYDPSMALHFGYYKLNSLILLAMPLFIMAGGIMGEGGIGERLVGFIELLIG
;
A
#
# COMPACT_ATOMS: atom_id res chain seq x y z
N MET A 1 6.69 -24.13 -8.69
CA MET A 1 7.11 -22.77 -9.09
C MET A 1 7.99 -22.25 -7.96
N GLU A 2 9.17 -21.72 -8.26
CA GLU A 2 10.04 -21.10 -7.24
C GLU A 2 9.25 -20.04 -6.46
N ILE A 3 9.42 -19.96 -5.14
CA ILE A 3 8.68 -19.01 -4.27
C ILE A 3 8.91 -17.56 -4.72
N SER A 4 10.13 -17.26 -5.19
CA SER A 4 10.49 -15.97 -5.77
C SER A 4 9.65 -15.61 -7.00
N LEU A 5 9.33 -16.59 -7.85
CA LEU A 5 8.53 -16.37 -9.06
C LEU A 5 7.06 -16.12 -8.72
N ILE A 6 6.50 -16.85 -7.74
CA ILE A 6 5.13 -16.61 -7.26
C ILE A 6 5.00 -15.18 -6.71
N ALA A 7 5.98 -14.74 -5.91
CA ALA A 7 5.99 -13.39 -5.36
C ALA A 7 6.07 -12.31 -6.44
N LEU A 8 6.91 -12.51 -7.47
CA LEU A 8 7.04 -11.56 -8.57
C LEU A 8 5.72 -11.42 -9.36
N ILE A 9 5.03 -12.54 -9.62
CA ILE A 9 3.73 -12.53 -10.30
C ILE A 9 2.67 -11.85 -9.41
N GLY A 10 2.67 -12.12 -8.10
CA GLY A 10 1.78 -11.45 -7.15
C GLY A 10 1.98 -9.93 -7.11
N ILE A 11 3.24 -9.46 -7.15
CA ILE A 11 3.56 -8.03 -7.23
C ILE A 11 3.10 -7.46 -8.58
N ALA A 12 3.31 -8.18 -9.68
CA ALA A 12 2.84 -7.75 -10.99
C ALA A 12 1.32 -7.53 -10.98
N ILE A 13 0.55 -8.51 -10.47
CA ILE A 13 -0.91 -8.43 -10.31
C ILE A 13 -1.32 -7.22 -9.46
N LEU A 14 -0.64 -6.99 -8.34
CA LEU A 14 -0.91 -5.84 -7.47
C LEU A 14 -0.73 -4.53 -8.23
N VAL A 15 0.38 -4.38 -8.96
CA VAL A 15 0.68 -3.17 -9.73
C VAL A 15 -0.34 -2.95 -10.84
N THR A 16 -0.73 -3.99 -11.58
CA THR A 16 -1.78 -3.85 -12.61
C THR A 16 -3.12 -3.44 -12.00
N LEU A 17 -3.53 -4.02 -10.87
CA LEU A 17 -4.78 -3.65 -10.19
C LEU A 17 -4.78 -2.18 -9.75
N LEU A 18 -3.64 -1.68 -9.24
CA LEU A 18 -3.48 -0.27 -8.90
C LEU A 18 -3.53 0.64 -10.14
N ILE A 19 -2.92 0.25 -11.26
CA ILE A 19 -2.95 1.02 -12.51
C ILE A 19 -4.39 1.11 -13.07
N VAL A 20 -5.17 0.04 -12.95
CA VAL A 20 -6.58 0.01 -13.37
C VAL A 20 -7.48 0.86 -12.44
N GLY A 21 -6.95 1.34 -11.31
CA GLY A 21 -7.68 2.19 -10.37
C GLY A 21 -8.53 1.42 -9.36
N VAL A 22 -8.26 0.12 -9.16
CA VAL A 22 -8.90 -0.66 -8.10
C VAL A 22 -8.45 -0.10 -6.74
N PRO A 23 -9.38 0.10 -5.77
CA PRO A 23 -9.00 0.62 -4.47
C PRO A 23 -7.95 -0.26 -3.81
N VAL A 24 -6.95 0.40 -3.19
CA VAL A 24 -5.74 -0.24 -2.65
C VAL A 24 -6.02 -1.51 -1.83
N PRO A 25 -7.00 -1.56 -0.91
CA PRO A 25 -7.27 -2.78 -0.14
C PRO A 25 -7.63 -4.00 -1.00
N PHE A 26 -8.39 -3.80 -2.08
CA PHE A 26 -8.80 -4.87 -2.98
C PHE A 26 -7.65 -5.33 -3.88
N SER A 27 -6.77 -4.42 -4.29
CA SER A 27 -5.56 -4.76 -5.04
C SER A 27 -4.63 -5.68 -4.23
N PHE A 28 -4.45 -5.39 -2.95
CA PHE A 28 -3.71 -6.26 -2.03
C PHE A 28 -4.43 -7.61 -1.79
N ALA A 29 -5.75 -7.61 -1.61
CA ALA A 29 -6.52 -8.84 -1.42
C ALA A 29 -6.42 -9.78 -2.64
N GLY A 30 -6.52 -9.25 -3.85
CA GLY A 30 -6.39 -10.03 -5.09
C GLY A 30 -5.00 -10.67 -5.23
N ALA A 31 -3.94 -9.91 -4.98
CA ALA A 31 -2.57 -10.43 -5.00
C ALA A 31 -2.35 -11.51 -3.91
N MET A 32 -2.94 -11.33 -2.72
CA MET A 32 -2.88 -12.31 -1.63
C MET A 32 -3.55 -13.63 -2.02
N VAL A 33 -4.76 -13.59 -2.58
CA VAL A 33 -5.49 -14.79 -3.02
C VAL A 33 -4.68 -15.57 -4.06
N PHE A 34 -4.04 -14.87 -5.01
CA PHE A 34 -3.17 -15.50 -6.00
C PHE A 34 -1.98 -16.22 -5.33
N ILE A 35 -1.26 -15.54 -4.43
CA ILE A 35 -0.09 -16.12 -3.76
C ILE A 35 -0.48 -17.35 -2.94
N MET A 36 -1.61 -17.29 -2.24
CA MET A 36 -2.09 -18.41 -1.43
C MET A 36 -2.45 -19.62 -2.28
N GLY A 37 -3.15 -19.40 -3.39
CA GLY A 37 -3.50 -20.48 -4.33
C GLY A 37 -2.25 -21.07 -5.00
N ALA A 38 -1.31 -20.23 -5.43
CA ALA A 38 -0.10 -20.67 -6.12
C ALA A 38 0.92 -21.37 -5.19
N ALA A 39 0.96 -20.99 -3.91
CA ALA A 39 1.86 -21.56 -2.90
C ALA A 39 1.21 -22.67 -2.04
N ASN A 40 -0.06 -23.02 -2.27
CA ASN A 40 -0.84 -23.96 -1.47
C ASN A 40 -0.86 -23.63 0.03
N TYR A 41 -0.95 -22.33 0.37
CA TYR A 41 -1.14 -21.91 1.76
C TYR A 41 -2.59 -22.06 2.20
N ASP A 42 -2.79 -22.49 3.44
CA ASP A 42 -4.12 -22.64 4.03
C ASP A 42 -4.84 -21.27 4.17
N PRO A 43 -6.05 -21.10 3.56
CA PRO A 43 -6.87 -19.90 3.68
C PRO A 43 -7.22 -19.48 5.11
N SER A 44 -7.32 -20.43 6.04
CA SER A 44 -7.68 -20.15 7.45
C SER A 44 -6.61 -19.30 8.18
N MET A 45 -5.35 -19.44 7.76
CA MET A 45 -4.23 -18.66 8.29
C MET A 45 -4.19 -17.23 7.75
N ALA A 46 -4.79 -16.97 6.59
CA ALA A 46 -4.78 -15.63 6.00
C ALA A 46 -5.48 -14.58 6.83
N LEU A 47 -6.64 -14.93 7.41
CA LEU A 47 -7.41 -14.00 8.23
C LEU A 47 -6.64 -13.63 9.51
N HIS A 48 -6.02 -14.62 10.16
CA HIS A 48 -5.21 -14.44 11.35
C HIS A 48 -3.95 -13.61 11.06
N PHE A 49 -3.25 -13.92 9.96
CA PHE A 49 -2.05 -13.20 9.56
C PHE A 49 -2.36 -11.77 9.11
N GLY A 50 -3.45 -11.57 8.37
CA GLY A 50 -3.97 -10.26 7.98
C GLY A 50 -4.29 -9.40 9.20
N TYR A 51 -5.04 -9.95 10.17
CA TYR A 51 -5.37 -9.24 11.41
C TYR A 51 -4.13 -8.83 12.21
N TYR A 52 -3.12 -9.69 12.29
CA TYR A 52 -1.86 -9.35 12.94
C TYR A 52 -1.11 -8.22 12.21
N LYS A 53 -1.14 -8.21 10.87
CA LYS A 53 -0.58 -7.14 10.05
C LYS A 53 -1.32 -5.81 10.22
N LEU A 54 -2.64 -5.83 10.41
CA LEU A 54 -3.44 -4.63 10.72
C LEU A 54 -3.04 -3.95 12.03
N ASN A 55 -2.55 -4.71 13.01
CA ASN A 55 -1.99 -4.17 14.25
C ASN A 55 -0.61 -3.51 14.08
N SER A 56 -0.01 -3.56 12.88
CA SER A 56 1.22 -2.84 12.62
C SER A 56 0.98 -1.34 12.62
N LEU A 57 1.89 -0.61 13.28
CA LEU A 57 1.99 0.86 13.23
C LEU A 57 1.90 1.42 11.81
N ILE A 58 2.31 0.66 10.79
CA ILE A 58 2.32 1.06 9.38
C ILE A 58 0.89 1.24 8.83
N LEU A 59 -0.05 0.37 9.20
CA LEU A 59 -1.43 0.46 8.72
C LEU A 59 -2.22 1.56 9.43
N LEU A 60 -1.88 1.87 10.68
CA LEU A 60 -2.36 3.05 11.40
C LEU A 60 -1.73 4.35 10.88
N ALA A 61 -0.49 4.30 10.39
CA ALA A 61 0.18 5.46 9.80
C ALA A 61 -0.47 5.89 8.49
N MET A 62 -1.02 4.97 7.68
CA MET A 62 -1.71 5.31 6.41
C MET A 62 -2.85 6.34 6.57
N PRO A 63 -3.89 6.13 7.40
CA PRO A 63 -4.95 7.13 7.57
C PRO A 63 -4.41 8.43 8.16
N LEU A 64 -3.41 8.36 9.05
CA LEU A 64 -2.77 9.54 9.62
C LEU A 64 -2.03 10.35 8.54
N PHE A 65 -1.34 9.69 7.61
CA PHE A 65 -0.69 10.32 6.46
C PHE A 65 -1.70 10.90 5.47
N ILE A 66 -2.83 10.22 5.23
CA ILE A 66 -3.90 10.74 4.38
C ILE A 66 -4.49 12.01 5.01
N MET A 67 -4.78 12.01 6.32
CA MET A 67 -5.27 13.17 7.04
C MET A 67 -4.25 14.32 7.05
N ALA A 68 -2.98 14.02 7.34
CA ALA A 68 -1.91 15.02 7.32
C ALA A 68 -1.71 15.61 5.92
N GLY A 69 -1.79 14.79 4.87
CA GLY A 69 -1.75 15.24 3.47
C GLY A 69 -2.91 16.17 3.12
N GLY A 70 -4.13 15.84 3.59
CA GLY A 70 -5.30 16.73 3.45
C GLY A 70 -5.10 18.08 4.14
N ILE A 71 -4.62 18.07 5.39
CA ILE A 71 -4.30 19.30 6.15
C ILE A 71 -3.20 20.11 5.46
N MET A 72 -2.19 19.44 4.90
CA MET A 72 -1.09 20.09 4.18
C MET A 72 -1.57 20.80 2.92
N GLY A 73 -2.50 20.18 2.18
CA GLY A 73 -3.12 20.74 0.98
C GLY A 73 -4.08 21.89 1.28
N GLU A 74 -5.00 21.73 2.25
CA GLU A 74 -5.94 22.81 2.60
C GLU A 74 -5.28 23.94 3.39
N GLY A 75 -4.28 23.63 4.21
CA GLY A 75 -3.56 24.59 5.04
C GLY A 75 -2.49 25.40 4.30
N GLY A 76 -2.23 25.11 3.02
CA GLY A 76 -1.20 25.77 2.21
C GLY A 76 0.23 25.57 2.74
N ILE A 77 0.43 24.56 3.59
CA ILE A 77 1.74 24.26 4.20
C ILE A 77 2.69 23.72 3.12
N GLY A 78 2.15 22.94 2.17
CA GLY A 78 2.91 22.41 1.05
C GLY A 78 3.52 23.50 0.19
N GLU A 79 2.71 24.46 -0.24
CA GLU A 79 3.16 25.59 -1.06
C GLU A 79 4.20 26.44 -0.34
N ARG A 80 4.04 26.67 0.97
CA ARG A 80 5.02 27.42 1.77
C ARG A 80 6.36 26.70 1.89
N LEU A 81 6.35 25.38 2.06
CA LEU A 81 7.57 24.57 2.12
C LEU A 81 8.29 24.54 0.77
N VAL A 82 7.54 24.33 -0.31
CA VAL A 82 8.08 24.32 -1.67
C VAL A 82 8.68 25.68 -2.00
N GLY A 83 7.96 26.78 -1.75
CA GLY A 83 8.47 28.13 -1.99
C GLY A 83 9.71 28.47 -1.13
N PHE A 84 9.79 27.98 0.10
CA PHE A 84 10.99 28.16 0.94
C PHE A 84 12.21 27.44 0.35
N ILE A 85 12.02 26.19 -0.10
CA ILE A 85 13.08 25.41 -0.73
C ILE A 85 13.50 26.06 -2.06
N GLU A 86 12.56 26.53 -2.87
CA GLU A 86 12.84 27.27 -4.11
C GLU A 86 13.68 28.54 -3.87
N LEU A 87 13.47 29.25 -2.76
CA LEU A 87 14.31 30.41 -2.37
C LEU A 87 15.74 30.03 -1.95
N LEU A 88 16.00 28.77 -1.59
CA LEU A 88 17.33 28.30 -1.16
C LEU A 88 18.15 27.67 -2.28
N ILE A 89 17.49 26.99 -3.24
CA ILE A 89 18.17 26.32 -4.36
C ILE A 89 17.91 26.93 -5.74
N GLY A 90 16.97 27.87 -5.86
CA GLY A 90 16.80 28.75 -7.03
C GLY A 90 17.57 30.05 -6.88
#